data_AF-A0A3R9EHS3-F1
#
_entry.id   AF-A0A3R9EHS3-F1
#
_cell.length_a   1.000
_cell.length_b   1.000
_cell.length_c   1.000
_cell.angle_alpha   90.00
_cell.angle_beta   90.00
_cell.angle_gamma   90.00
#
_symmetry.space_group_name_H-M   'P 1'
#
loop_
_entity.id
_entity.type
_entity.pdbx_description
1 polymer ?
#
loop_
_entity_poly.entity_id
_entity_poly.type
_entity_poly.pdbx_seq_one_letter_code
_entity_poly.pdbx_strand_id
1 'polypeptide(L)'
;MKATKIPCEHDLLSKNDDTWANAVMRCKGGSPYCGADGYCHAGGTCFADQELTREQAILEVDRLAQELHNSKIENDKLRNAASQLVNQLELAKEQNLKNGNDQRVFALKFCIHEIKKAMG
;
A
#
# COMPACT_ATOMS: atom_id res chain seq x y z
N MET A 1 -21.25 -18.08 -4.02
CA MET A 1 -20.32 -17.83 -5.15
C MET A 1 -19.07 -17.15 -4.60
N LYS A 2 -17.87 -17.51 -5.09
CA LYS A 2 -16.63 -16.82 -4.67
C LYS A 2 -16.45 -15.56 -5.51
N ALA A 3 -16.02 -14.46 -4.88
CA ALA A 3 -15.62 -13.26 -5.61
C ALA A 3 -14.51 -13.64 -6.60
N THR A 4 -14.71 -13.31 -7.87
CA THR A 4 -13.68 -13.51 -8.90
C THR A 4 -12.94 -12.20 -9.01
N LYS A 5 -11.78 -12.10 -8.34
CA LYS A 5 -10.91 -10.93 -8.49
C LYS A 5 -10.66 -10.69 -9.98
N ILE A 6 -10.91 -9.46 -10.44
CA ILE A 6 -10.49 -9.02 -11.76
C ILE A 6 -8.97 -8.81 -11.70
N PRO A 7 -8.15 -9.49 -12.52
CA PRO A 7 -6.72 -9.31 -12.50
C PRO A 7 -6.37 -7.87 -12.88
N CYS A 8 -5.34 -7.35 -12.24
CA CYS A 8 -4.79 -6.03 -12.58
C CYS A 8 -3.30 -6.13 -12.91
N GLU A 9 -2.71 -5.01 -13.33
CA GLU A 9 -1.29 -4.94 -13.67
C GLU A 9 -0.39 -5.38 -12.50
N HIS A 10 -0.76 -5.08 -11.26
CA HIS A 10 0.00 -5.55 -10.10
C HIS A 10 0.07 -7.08 -10.01
N ASP A 11 -0.97 -7.78 -10.47
CA ASP A 11 -0.98 -9.25 -10.46
C ASP A 11 0.03 -9.83 -11.48
N LEU A 12 0.39 -9.08 -12.54
CA LEU A 12 1.45 -9.46 -13.48
C LEU A 12 2.86 -9.29 -12.91
N LEU A 13 3.02 -8.49 -11.86
CA LEU A 13 4.28 -8.33 -11.11
C LEU A 13 4.38 -9.28 -9.91
N SER A 14 3.36 -10.10 -9.68
CA SER A 14 3.29 -10.95 -8.49
C SER A 14 4.36 -12.05 -8.53
N LYS A 15 5.04 -12.24 -7.41
CA LYS A 15 5.94 -13.39 -7.19
C LYS A 15 5.17 -14.67 -6.84
N ASN A 16 3.86 -14.57 -6.66
CA ASN A 16 3.00 -15.72 -6.42
C ASN A 16 2.54 -16.28 -7.77
N ASP A 17 3.01 -17.48 -8.08
CA ASP A 17 2.78 -18.12 -9.39
C ASP A 17 1.30 -18.25 -9.75
N ASP A 18 0.42 -18.56 -8.78
CA ASP A 18 -1.03 -18.67 -9.03
C ASP A 18 -1.67 -17.33 -9.41
N THR A 19 -1.22 -16.25 -8.76
CA THR A 19 -1.73 -14.90 -9.00
C THR A 19 -1.26 -14.39 -10.36
N TRP A 20 0.02 -14.59 -10.65
CA TRP A 20 0.62 -14.28 -11.94
C TRP A 20 -0.04 -15.08 -13.07
N ALA A 21 -0.15 -16.40 -12.93
CA ALA A 21 -0.72 -17.27 -13.94
C ALA A 21 -2.19 -16.92 -14.22
N ASN A 22 -2.98 -16.63 -13.18
CA ASN A 22 -4.37 -16.19 -13.34
C ASN A 22 -4.47 -14.86 -14.10
N ALA A 23 -3.56 -13.92 -13.87
CA ALA A 23 -3.51 -12.66 -14.62
C ALA A 23 -3.13 -12.89 -16.09
N VAL A 24 -2.09 -13.69 -16.35
CA VAL A 24 -1.63 -14.02 -17.70
C VAL A 24 -2.70 -14.79 -18.50
N MET A 25 -3.41 -15.71 -17.87
CA MET A 25 -4.46 -16.49 -18.51
C MET A 25 -5.68 -15.64 -18.92
N ARG A 26 -5.85 -14.44 -18.36
CA ARG A 26 -6.93 -13.50 -18.72
C ARG A 26 -6.46 -12.38 -19.66
N CYS A 27 -5.24 -12.47 -20.18
CA CYS A 27 -4.79 -11.56 -21.23
C CYS A 27 -5.59 -11.77 -22.52
N LYS A 28 -5.88 -10.69 -23.25
CA LYS A 28 -6.46 -10.78 -24.61
C LYS A 28 -5.49 -11.61 -25.45
N GLY A 29 -5.96 -12.77 -25.93
CA GLY A 29 -5.16 -13.68 -26.74
C GLY A 29 -4.59 -12.94 -27.96
N GLY A 30 -3.27 -12.84 -28.02
CA GLY A 30 -2.56 -12.08 -29.06
C GLY A 30 -1.92 -10.77 -28.62
N SER A 31 -2.03 -10.35 -27.35
CA SER A 31 -1.23 -9.23 -26.83
C SER A 31 0.17 -9.74 -26.42
N PRO A 32 1.25 -9.43 -27.18
CA PRO A 32 2.61 -9.80 -26.80
C PRO A 32 3.10 -9.04 -25.55
N TYR A 33 2.32 -8.08 -25.08
CA TYR A 33 2.62 -7.16 -23.99
C TYR A 33 2.02 -7.60 -22.66
N CYS A 34 1.65 -8.88 -22.54
CA CYS A 34 1.10 -9.42 -21.30
C CYS A 34 2.10 -10.39 -20.65
N GLY A 35 2.65 -9.99 -19.52
CA GLY A 35 3.34 -10.89 -18.57
C GLY A 35 4.83 -11.16 -18.78
N ALA A 36 5.45 -10.79 -19.91
CA ALA A 36 6.89 -11.03 -20.12
C ALA A 36 7.79 -10.09 -19.28
N ASP A 37 7.35 -8.85 -19.08
CA ASP A 37 8.01 -7.85 -18.24
C ASP A 37 7.17 -7.47 -17.01
N GLY A 38 6.01 -8.11 -16.84
CA GLY A 38 5.09 -7.89 -15.73
C GLY A 38 4.26 -6.60 -15.82
N TYR A 39 4.24 -5.93 -16.97
CA TYR A 39 3.46 -4.69 -17.15
C TYR A 39 2.34 -4.85 -18.17
N CYS A 40 1.33 -3.98 -18.06
CA CYS A 40 0.28 -3.84 -19.06
C CYS A 40 0.44 -2.49 -19.77
N HIS A 41 1.30 -2.46 -20.79
CA HIS A 41 1.70 -1.23 -21.52
C HIS A 41 0.55 -0.45 -22.16
N ALA A 42 -0.63 -1.06 -22.26
CA ALA A 42 -1.81 -0.45 -22.84
C ALA A 42 -2.82 0.02 -21.78
N GLY A 43 -2.36 0.38 -20.57
CA GLY A 43 -3.19 0.97 -19.53
C GLY A 43 -4.30 0.04 -19.03
N GLY A 44 -4.00 -1.25 -18.88
CA GLY A 44 -4.98 -2.27 -18.47
C GLY A 44 -5.74 -2.94 -19.63
N THR A 45 -5.68 -2.40 -20.85
CA THR A 45 -6.43 -2.95 -22.00
C THR A 45 -5.87 -4.28 -22.54
N CYS A 46 -4.74 -4.75 -22.00
CA CYS A 46 -4.18 -6.06 -22.29
C CYS A 46 -5.00 -7.21 -21.68
N PHE A 47 -5.86 -6.95 -20.68
CA PHE A 47 -6.76 -7.94 -20.10
C PHE A 47 -8.07 -8.03 -20.88
N ALA A 48 -8.62 -9.24 -21.01
CA ALA A 48 -9.91 -9.46 -21.66
C ALA A 48 -11.02 -8.73 -20.90
N ASP A 49 -11.93 -8.10 -21.65
CA ASP A 49 -13.12 -7.48 -21.06
C ASP A 49 -13.96 -8.59 -20.43
N GLN A 50 -14.15 -8.52 -19.12
CA GLN A 50 -14.85 -9.54 -18.36
C GLN A 50 -16.28 -9.08 -18.09
N GLU A 51 -17.24 -9.63 -18.82
CA GLU A 51 -18.65 -9.45 -18.49
C GLU A 51 -18.96 -10.20 -17.19
N LEU A 52 -19.36 -9.46 -16.16
CA LEU A 52 -19.76 -10.00 -14.86
C LEU A 52 -21.28 -10.09 -14.77
N THR A 53 -21.79 -11.14 -14.12
CA THR A 53 -23.19 -11.11 -13.67
C THR A 53 -23.36 -10.02 -12.60
N ARG A 54 -24.60 -9.58 -12.40
CA ARG A 54 -24.92 -8.58 -11.37
C ARG A 54 -24.40 -8.98 -9.99
N GLU A 55 -24.57 -10.25 -9.62
CA GLU A 55 -24.12 -10.80 -8.33
C GLU A 55 -22.59 -10.79 -8.22
N GLN A 56 -21.87 -11.11 -9.30
CA GLN A 56 -20.41 -11.06 -9.33
C GLN A 56 -19.89 -9.63 -9.22
N ALA A 57 -20.54 -8.68 -9.91
CA ALA A 57 -20.18 -7.27 -9.85
C ALA A 57 -20.37 -6.69 -8.44
N ILE A 58 -21.46 -7.05 -7.75
CA ILE A 58 -21.69 -6.63 -6.35
C ILE A 58 -20.55 -7.13 -5.44
N LEU A 59 -20.21 -8.42 -5.53
CA LEU A 59 -19.13 -9.00 -4.73
C LEU A 59 -17.76 -8.35 -5.01
N GLU A 60 -17.49 -7.96 -6.25
CA GLU A 60 -16.24 -7.29 -6.61
C GLU A 60 -16.20 -5.84 -6.11
N VAL A 61 -17.32 -5.12 -6.14
CA VAL A 61 -17.44 -3.78 -5.56
C VAL A 61 -17.19 -3.83 -4.05
N ASP A 62 -17.76 -4.80 -3.33
CA ASP A 62 -17.53 -4.97 -1.90
C ASP A 62 -16.05 -5.26 -1.60
N ARG A 63 -15.40 -6.11 -2.41
CA ARG A 63 -13.96 -6.40 -2.30
C ARG A 63 -13.12 -5.14 -2.50
N LEU A 64 -13.40 -4.36 -3.56
CA LEU A 64 -12.69 -3.12 -3.87
C LEU A 64 -12.89 -2.06 -2.77
N ALA A 65 -14.09 -1.96 -2.21
CA ALA A 65 -14.38 -1.07 -1.10
C ALA A 65 -13.53 -1.42 0.14
N GLN A 66 -13.38 -2.72 0.43
CA GLN A 66 -12.53 -3.19 1.52
C GLN A 66 -11.04 -2.90 1.26
N GLU A 67 -10.55 -3.12 0.04
CA GLU A 67 -9.16 -2.82 -0.32
C GLU A 67 -8.85 -1.32 -0.24
N LEU A 68 -9.78 -0.49 -0.69
CA LEU A 68 -9.68 0.96 -0.57
C LEU A 68 -9.68 1.39 0.90
N HIS A 69 -10.53 0.80 1.73
CA HIS A 69 -10.56 1.10 3.16
C HIS A 69 -9.23 0.76 3.84
N ASN A 70 -8.68 -0.44 3.58
CA ASN A 70 -7.39 -0.86 4.13
C ASN A 70 -6.26 0.07 3.67
N SER A 71 -6.25 0.42 2.38
CA SER A 71 -5.24 1.32 1.81
C SER A 71 -5.30 2.73 2.42
N LYS A 72 -6.50 3.24 2.72
CA LYS A 72 -6.68 4.52 3.43
C LYS A 72 -6.11 4.46 4.84
N ILE A 73 -6.36 3.37 5.59
CA ILE A 73 -5.80 3.18 6.93
C ILE A 73 -4.27 3.19 6.89
N GLU A 74 -3.65 2.45 5.97
CA GLU A 74 -2.19 2.43 5.84
C GLU A 74 -1.63 3.79 5.41
N ASN A 75 -2.32 4.49 4.51
CA ASN A 75 -1.93 5.85 4.13
C ASN A 75 -2.00 6.81 5.32
N ASP A 76 -3.06 6.72 6.14
CA ASP A 76 -3.20 7.52 7.35
C ASP A 76 -2.11 7.21 8.38
N LYS A 77 -1.71 5.94 8.52
CA LYS A 77 -0.57 5.57 9.36
C LYS A 77 0.72 6.21 8.86
N LEU A 78 1.02 6.10 7.57
CA LEU A 78 2.21 6.69 6.97
C LEU A 78 2.23 8.21 7.10
N ARG A 79 1.10 8.87 6.82
CA ARG A 79 0.94 10.32 6.96
C ARG A 79 1.17 10.80 8.39
N ASN A 80 0.77 10.01 9.37
CA ASN A 80 0.90 10.36 10.79
C ASN A 80 2.16 9.80 11.45
N ALA A 81 2.95 8.98 10.77
CA ALA A 81 4.09 8.27 11.37
C ALA A 81 5.14 9.22 11.96
N ALA A 82 5.46 10.30 11.24
CA ALA A 82 6.42 11.29 11.71
C ALA A 82 5.91 12.03 12.96
N SER A 83 4.65 12.46 12.98
CA SER A 83 4.02 13.08 14.15
C SER A 83 3.95 12.13 15.36
N GLN A 84 3.64 10.84 15.13
CA GLN A 84 3.64 9.82 16.18
C GLN A 84 5.04 9.61 16.76
N LEU A 85 6.06 9.54 15.90
CA LEU A 85 7.46 9.42 16.33
C LEU A 85 7.89 10.63 17.15
N VAL A 86 7.57 11.85 16.71
CA VAL A 86 7.84 13.08 17.47
C VAL A 86 7.22 13.00 18.86
N ASN A 87 5.94 12.62 18.97
CA ASN A 87 5.27 12.51 20.27
C ASN A 87 5.94 11.48 21.18
N GLN A 88 6.38 10.33 20.65
CA GLN A 88 7.12 9.33 21.42
C GLN A 88 8.48 9.86 21.91
N LEU A 89 9.19 10.62 21.07
CA LEU A 89 10.45 11.25 21.44
C LEU A 89 10.26 12.35 22.49
N GLU A 90 9.19 13.14 22.41
CA GLU A 90 8.85 14.16 23.41
C GLU A 90 8.58 13.50 24.78
N LEU A 91 7.83 12.40 24.82
CA LEU A 91 7.60 11.62 26.05
C LEU A 91 8.91 11.06 26.62
N ALA A 92 9.77 10.48 25.77
CA ALA A 92 11.07 9.97 26.19
C ALA A 92 11.97 11.11 26.72
N LYS A 93 11.89 12.31 26.12
CA LYS A 93 12.64 13.49 26.56
C LYS A 93 12.20 13.91 27.97
N GLU A 94 10.90 13.97 28.23
CA GLU A 94 10.36 14.29 29.55
C GLU A 94 10.79 13.28 30.63
N GLN A 95 10.79 11.98 30.30
CA GLN A 95 11.27 10.94 31.21
C GLN A 95 12.77 11.10 31.53
N ASN A 96 13.60 11.35 30.51
CA ASN A 96 15.05 11.54 30.71
C ASN A 96 15.37 12.84 31.45
N LEU A 97 14.55 13.89 31.28
CA LEU A 97 14.66 15.12 32.05
C LEU A 97 14.42 14.89 33.55
N LYS A 98 13.39 14.10 33.91
CA LYS A 98 13.11 13.73 35.30
C LYS A 98 14.22 12.89 35.93
N ASN A 99 14.90 12.08 35.11
CA ASN A 99 15.99 11.21 35.54
C ASN A 99 17.37 11.89 35.55
N GLY A 100 17.45 13.19 35.24
CA GLY A 100 18.72 13.95 35.21
C GLY A 100 19.69 13.51 34.10
N ASN A 101 19.19 12.91 33.02
CA ASN A 101 20.03 12.45 31.92
C ASN A 101 20.14 13.50 30.81
N ASP A 102 20.91 14.55 31.09
CA ASP A 102 21.02 15.74 30.22
C ASP A 102 21.58 15.41 28.83
N GLN A 103 22.50 14.46 28.72
CA GLN A 103 23.05 14.01 27.44
C GLN A 103 21.94 13.42 26.54
N ARG A 104 21.07 12.57 27.10
CA ARG A 104 19.93 12.01 26.35
C ARG A 104 18.90 13.08 26.02
N VAL A 105 18.63 14.01 26.94
CA VAL A 105 17.71 15.13 26.66
C VAL A 105 18.21 15.96 25.47
N PHE A 106 19.51 16.26 25.41
CA PHE A 106 20.10 16.97 24.28
C PHE A 106 19.94 16.20 22.97
N ALA A 107 20.29 14.91 22.94
CA ALA A 107 20.16 14.08 21.75
C ALA A 107 18.69 14.00 21.27
N LEU A 108 17.74 13.83 22.18
CA LEU A 108 16.31 13.77 21.85
C LEU A 108 15.80 15.10 21.29
N LYS A 109 16.23 16.25 21.85
CA LYS A 109 15.91 17.57 21.30
C LYS A 109 16.40 17.73 19.86
N PHE A 110 17.63 17.29 19.58
CA PHE A 110 18.19 17.33 18.24
C PHE A 110 17.39 16.46 17.26
N CYS A 111 17.10 15.20 17.61
CA CYS A 111 16.30 14.31 16.77
C CYS A 111 14.91 14.87 16.47
N ILE A 112 14.22 15.40 17.49
CA ILE A 112 12.90 16.03 17.31
C ILE A 112 12.99 17.22 16.35
N HIS A 113 14.01 18.06 16.50
CA HIS A 113 14.22 19.22 15.63
C HIS A 113 14.42 18.81 14.16
N GLU A 114 15.30 17.85 13.90
CA GLU A 114 15.57 17.39 12.54
C GLU A 114 14.35 16.72 11.89
N ILE A 115 13.58 15.94 12.65
CA ILE A 115 12.32 15.34 12.14
C ILE A 115 11.31 16.44 11.81
N LYS A 116 11.07 17.40 12.73
CA LYS A 116 10.13 18.51 12.48
C LYS A 116 10.54 19.35 11.27
N LYS A 117 11.84 19.61 11.10
CA LYS A 117 12.39 20.32 9.94
C LYS A 117 12.15 19.57 8.63
N ALA A 118 12.28 18.24 8.63
CA ALA A 118 12.02 17.41 7.45
C ALA A 118 10.52 17.31 7.11
N MET A 119 9.63 17.54 8.08
CA MET A 119 8.18 17.51 7.87
C MET A 119 7.61 18.75 7.17
N GLY A 120 8.34 19.88 7.15
CA GLY A 120 7.88 21.17 6.59
C GLY A 120 7.37 22.11 7.65
#